data_AF-A0A7D9LPK6-F1
#
_entry.id   AF-A0A7D9LPK6-F1
#
_cell.length_a   1.000
_cell.length_b   1.000
_cell.length_c   1.000
_cell.angle_alpha   90.00
_cell.angle_beta   90.00
_cell.angle_gamma   90.00
#
_symmetry.space_group_name_H-M   'P 1'
#
loop_
_entity.id
_entity.type
_entity.pdbx_description
1 polymer ?
#
loop_
_entity_poly.entity_id
_entity_poly.type
_entity_poly.pdbx_seq_one_letter_code
_entity_poly.pdbx_strand_id
1 'polypeptide(L)'
;EEEKIPQYKYREVVRGKDKRAKLNGYFCADCEKYFGSLKLSEAEIQERLKACSRHRARFSPPPSTPEHFWQVDFMNTNEYIEKGYMRTESELPREKRKLKSRRFKLGKQQKS
;
A
#
# COMPACT_ATOMS: atom_id res chain seq x y z
N GLU A 1 -12.57 20.34 11.61
CA GLU A 1 -14.03 20.45 11.79
C GLU A 1 -14.62 19.05 11.74
N GLU A 2 -15.37 18.67 12.74
CA GLU A 2 -15.91 17.31 12.90
C GLU A 2 -17.31 17.27 12.26
N GLU A 3 -17.44 16.62 11.10
CA GLU A 3 -18.70 16.57 10.36
C GLU A 3 -19.71 15.65 11.07
N LYS A 4 -20.76 16.27 11.62
CA LYS A 4 -21.84 15.61 12.35
C LYS A 4 -22.69 14.78 11.38
N ILE A 5 -22.62 13.44 11.51
CA ILE A 5 -23.35 12.52 10.63
C ILE A 5 -24.83 12.49 11.05
N PRO A 6 -25.79 12.88 10.21
CA PRO A 6 -27.20 12.80 10.56
C PRO A 6 -27.65 11.33 10.68
N GLN A 7 -28.55 11.06 11.63
CA GLN A 7 -29.10 9.72 11.90
C GLN A 7 -30.37 9.51 11.06
N TYR A 8 -30.25 8.90 9.88
CA TYR A 8 -31.39 8.61 8.99
C TYR A 8 -31.44 7.13 8.61
N LYS A 9 -32.65 6.62 8.29
CA LYS A 9 -32.94 5.18 8.05
C LYS A 9 -32.15 4.58 6.88
N TYR A 10 -31.76 5.39 5.89
CA TYR A 10 -31.04 4.91 4.71
C TYR A 10 -29.92 5.86 4.33
N ARG A 11 -28.66 5.50 4.60
CA ARG A 11 -27.49 6.32 4.28
C ARG A 11 -27.26 6.43 2.77
N GLU A 12 -27.25 7.64 2.21
CA GLU A 12 -26.83 7.80 0.82
C GLU A 12 -25.37 7.35 0.67
N VAL A 13 -25.09 6.53 -0.34
CA VAL A 13 -23.74 6.04 -0.59
C VAL A 13 -22.92 7.20 -1.17
N VAL A 14 -22.10 7.82 -0.33
CA VAL A 14 -21.13 8.83 -0.78
C VAL A 14 -20.06 8.14 -1.63
N ARG A 15 -20.25 8.14 -2.95
CA ARG A 15 -19.31 7.52 -3.91
C ARG A 15 -18.15 8.43 -4.31
N GLY A 16 -18.02 9.64 -3.77
CA GLY A 16 -16.88 10.53 -4.03
C GLY A 16 -16.74 10.98 -5.50
N LYS A 17 -17.85 11.42 -6.12
CA LYS A 17 -17.91 11.82 -7.54
C LYS A 17 -16.92 12.95 -7.86
N ASP A 18 -16.85 13.98 -7.03
CA ASP A 18 -15.97 15.14 -7.25
C ASP A 18 -14.48 14.76 -7.15
N LYS A 19 -14.15 13.84 -6.23
CA LYS A 19 -12.80 13.31 -6.09
C LYS A 19 -12.39 12.51 -7.34
N ARG A 20 -13.30 11.73 -7.93
CA ARG A 20 -13.05 11.01 -9.20
C ARG A 20 -12.96 11.94 -10.41
N ALA A 21 -13.75 13.01 -10.44
CA ALA A 21 -13.75 13.96 -11.55
C ALA A 21 -12.38 14.65 -11.74
N LYS A 22 -11.65 14.86 -10.63
CA LYS A 22 -10.31 15.47 -10.59
C LYS A 22 -9.17 14.52 -10.98
N LEU A 23 -9.44 13.22 -11.14
CA LEU A 23 -8.42 12.25 -11.53
C LEU A 23 -8.10 12.36 -13.02
N ASN A 24 -6.83 12.17 -13.35
CA ASN A 24 -6.38 12.11 -14.74
C ASN A 24 -6.95 10.86 -15.41
N GLY A 25 -7.34 11.02 -16.67
CA GLY A 25 -7.66 9.87 -17.50
C GLY A 25 -6.38 9.15 -17.93
N TYR A 26 -6.49 7.88 -18.29
CA TYR A 26 -5.41 7.12 -18.91
C TYR A 26 -5.95 6.20 -20.02
N PHE A 27 -5.05 5.69 -20.86
CA PHE A 27 -5.41 4.72 -21.90
C PHE A 27 -5.27 3.29 -21.38
N CYS A 28 -6.32 2.50 -21.53
CA CYS A 28 -6.21 1.04 -21.52
C CYS A 28 -5.88 0.53 -22.94
N ALA A 29 -5.54 -0.75 -23.07
CA ALA A 29 -5.20 -1.36 -24.36
C ALA A 29 -6.28 -1.18 -25.43
N ASP A 30 -7.56 -1.12 -25.05
CA ASP A 30 -8.66 -0.92 -25.99
C ASP A 30 -8.88 0.55 -26.34
N CYS A 31 -8.67 1.46 -25.38
CA CYS A 31 -8.71 2.90 -25.66
C CYS A 31 -7.61 3.32 -26.63
N GLU A 32 -6.41 2.76 -26.48
CA GLU A 32 -5.29 3.03 -27.38
C GLU A 32 -5.62 2.64 -28.83
N LYS A 33 -6.20 1.46 -29.05
CA LYS A 33 -6.68 1.02 -30.37
C LYS A 33 -7.77 1.93 -30.94
N TYR A 34 -8.73 2.32 -30.10
CA TYR A 34 -9.83 3.19 -30.52
C TYR A 34 -9.33 4.56 -30.99
N PHE A 35 -8.54 5.25 -30.17
CA PHE A 35 -8.00 6.57 -30.53
C PHE A 35 -6.97 6.49 -31.66
N GLY A 36 -6.19 5.41 -31.75
CA GLY A 36 -5.29 5.16 -32.88
C GLY A 36 -6.00 5.06 -34.23
N SER A 37 -7.23 4.54 -34.27
CA SER A 37 -8.02 4.47 -35.51
C SER A 37 -8.66 5.81 -35.91
N LEU A 38 -8.83 6.73 -34.97
CA LEU A 38 -9.53 8.00 -35.16
C LEU A 38 -8.69 9.12 -35.78
N LYS A 39 -7.36 8.96 -35.93
CA LYS A 39 -6.42 9.96 -36.49
C LYS A 39 -6.63 11.38 -35.94
N LEU A 40 -6.94 11.51 -34.66
CA LEU A 40 -7.06 12.80 -33.98
C LEU A 40 -5.68 13.33 -33.57
N SER A 41 -5.58 14.64 -33.35
CA SER A 41 -4.39 15.21 -32.72
C SER A 41 -4.31 14.82 -31.23
N GLU A 42 -3.09 14.76 -30.69
CA GLU A 42 -2.85 14.41 -29.28
C GLU A 42 -3.65 15.29 -28.31
N ALA A 43 -3.81 16.58 -28.64
CA ALA A 43 -4.56 17.54 -27.83
C ALA A 43 -6.06 17.22 -27.78
N GLU A 44 -6.67 16.89 -28.91
CA GLU A 44 -8.09 16.52 -28.98
C GLU A 44 -8.34 15.18 -28.27
N ILE A 45 -7.39 14.25 -28.34
CA ILE A 45 -7.47 12.99 -27.60
C ILE A 45 -7.46 13.26 -26.10
N GLN A 46 -6.57 14.12 -25.60
CA GLN A 46 -6.52 14.47 -24.17
C GLN A 46 -7.80 15.14 -23.68
N GLU A 47 -8.39 16.03 -24.48
CA GLU A 47 -9.67 16.66 -24.14
C GLU A 47 -10.81 15.64 -24.09
N ARG A 48 -10.93 14.78 -25.11
CA ARG A 48 -11.90 13.68 -25.14
C ARG A 48 -11.71 12.71 -24.00
N LEU A 49 -10.46 12.45 -23.59
CA LEU A 49 -10.13 11.57 -22.49
C LEU A 49 -10.59 12.17 -21.15
N LYS A 50 -10.42 13.48 -20.94
CA LYS A 50 -10.92 14.18 -19.75
C LYS A 50 -12.45 14.24 -19.70
N ALA A 51 -13.10 14.38 -20.86
CA ALA A 51 -14.55 14.47 -20.96
C ALA A 51 -15.24 13.10 -20.84
N CYS A 52 -14.83 12.13 -21.67
CA CYS A 52 -15.57 10.90 -21.92
C CYS A 52 -14.92 9.65 -21.33
N SER A 53 -13.64 9.68 -20.92
CA SER A 53 -12.99 8.46 -20.44
C SER A 53 -13.55 8.00 -19.10
N ARG A 54 -13.94 6.73 -19.07
CA ARG A 54 -14.29 5.99 -17.85
C ARG A 54 -13.06 5.59 -17.04
N HIS A 55 -11.88 5.56 -17.67
CA HIS A 55 -10.63 5.15 -17.05
C HIS A 55 -9.97 6.36 -16.41
N ARG A 56 -10.12 6.49 -15.08
CA ARG A 56 -9.51 7.57 -14.29
C ARG A 56 -8.84 6.98 -13.06
N ALA A 57 -7.59 7.37 -12.83
CA ALA A 57 -6.81 6.89 -11.70
C ALA A 57 -5.82 7.96 -11.23
N ARG A 58 -5.35 7.85 -9.98
CA ARG A 58 -4.32 8.75 -9.43
C ARG A 58 -2.95 8.45 -10.02
N PHE A 59 -2.66 7.17 -10.14
CA PHE A 59 -1.48 6.62 -10.77
C PHE A 59 -1.95 5.92 -12.04
N SER A 60 -1.21 6.02 -13.14
CA SER A 60 -1.49 5.17 -14.31
C SER A 60 -1.52 3.71 -13.84
N PRO A 61 -2.19 2.79 -14.58
CA PRO A 61 -2.01 1.37 -14.32
C PRO A 61 -0.51 1.12 -14.12
N PRO A 62 -0.11 0.55 -12.96
CA PRO A 62 1.29 0.36 -12.67
C PRO A 62 1.91 -0.43 -13.83
N PRO A 63 3.19 -0.18 -14.15
CA PRO A 63 3.90 -1.05 -15.07
C PRO A 63 3.73 -2.51 -14.62
N SER A 64 3.74 -3.42 -15.59
CA SER A 64 3.54 -4.87 -15.41
C SER A 64 3.97 -5.33 -14.03
N THR A 65 3.06 -5.99 -13.31
CA THR A 65 3.26 -6.40 -11.91
C THR A 65 4.67 -6.92 -11.68
N PRO A 66 5.37 -6.48 -10.61
CA PRO A 66 6.75 -6.84 -10.36
C PRO A 66 6.99 -8.34 -10.47
N GLU A 67 8.21 -8.70 -10.85
CA GLU A 67 8.62 -10.10 -10.93
C GLU A 67 8.32 -10.80 -9.60
N HIS A 68 7.72 -11.98 -9.68
CA HIS A 68 7.27 -12.80 -8.54
C HIS A 68 5.98 -12.35 -7.81
N PHE A 69 5.33 -11.24 -8.17
CA PHE A 69 4.10 -10.79 -7.47
C PHE A 69 2.94 -11.80 -7.56
N TRP A 70 2.80 -12.50 -8.69
CA TRP A 70 1.78 -13.54 -8.90
C TRP A 70 2.27 -14.97 -8.67
N GLN A 71 3.42 -15.14 -8.02
CA GLN A 71 3.84 -16.49 -7.61
C GLN A 71 2.91 -16.98 -6.51
N VAL A 72 2.19 -18.07 -6.81
CA VAL A 72 1.25 -18.70 -5.88
C VAL A 72 2.00 -19.53 -4.84
N ASP A 73 3.21 -19.96 -5.17
CA ASP A 73 4.07 -20.76 -4.31
C ASP A 73 4.87 -19.88 -3.35
N PHE A 74 4.99 -20.34 -2.10
CA PHE A 74 5.93 -19.76 -1.16
C PHE A 74 7.35 -20.20 -1.54
N MET A 75 8.27 -19.24 -1.59
CA MET A 75 9.68 -19.54 -1.79
C MET A 75 10.17 -20.50 -0.68
N ASN A 76 11.17 -21.33 -0.97
CA ASN A 76 11.71 -22.19 0.09
C ASN A 76 12.53 -21.37 1.10
N THR A 77 12.78 -21.92 2.28
CA THR A 77 13.50 -21.22 3.37
C THR A 77 14.85 -20.66 2.92
N ASN A 78 15.57 -21.36 2.04
CA ASN A 78 16.87 -20.92 1.53
C ASN A 78 16.73 -19.69 0.63
N GLU A 79 15.76 -19.70 -0.29
CA GLU A 79 15.46 -18.57 -1.18
C GLU A 79 15.00 -17.33 -0.39
N TYR A 80 14.24 -17.52 0.71
CA TYR A 80 13.86 -16.43 1.61
C TYR A 80 15.08 -15.78 2.29
N ILE A 81 16.11 -16.56 2.63
CA ILE A 81 17.36 -16.07 3.21
C ILE A 81 18.18 -15.32 2.15
N GLU A 82 18.34 -15.89 0.95
CA GLU A 82 19.10 -15.26 -0.14
C GLU A 82 18.50 -13.92 -0.58
N LYS A 83 17.16 -13.82 -0.67
CA LYS A 83 16.47 -12.56 -0.97
C LYS A 83 16.44 -11.57 0.20
N GLY A 84 16.94 -11.94 1.38
CA GLY A 84 17.00 -11.08 2.56
C GLY A 84 15.64 -10.83 3.21
N TYR A 85 14.63 -11.63 2.89
CA TYR A 85 13.29 -11.54 3.50
C TYR A 85 13.23 -12.17 4.90
N MET A 86 14.24 -12.98 5.27
CA MET A 86 14.36 -13.61 6.58
C MET A 86 15.77 -13.41 7.14
N ARG A 87 15.88 -13.04 8.43
CA ARG A 87 17.17 -12.96 9.13
C ARG A 87 17.56 -14.33 9.66
N THR A 88 18.83 -14.70 9.50
CA THR A 88 19.39 -15.93 10.07
C THR A 88 19.75 -15.75 11.54
N GLU A 89 19.82 -16.85 12.28
CA GLU A 89 20.16 -16.83 13.72
C GLU A 89 21.53 -16.18 14.01
N SER A 90 22.45 -16.26 13.05
CA SER A 90 23.75 -15.56 13.07
C SER A 90 23.65 -14.04 13.05
N GLU A 91 22.58 -13.48 12.50
CA GLU A 91 22.37 -12.03 12.38
C GLU A 91 21.61 -11.43 13.57
N LEU A 92 21.02 -12.28 14.41
CA LEU A 92 20.33 -11.82 15.60
C LEU A 92 21.35 -11.27 16.61
N PRO A 93 21.07 -10.10 17.23
CA PRO A 93 21.92 -9.59 18.29
C PRO A 93 22.05 -10.64 19.40
N ARG A 94 23.28 -11.08 19.67
CA ARG A 94 23.58 -12.10 20.68
C ARG A 94 22.96 -11.68 22.02
N GLU A 95 22.09 -12.53 22.57
CA GLU A 95 21.35 -12.22 23.79
C GLU A 95 22.34 -11.88 24.92
N LYS A 96 22.27 -10.64 25.43
CA LYS A 96 23.12 -10.22 26.55
C LYS A 96 22.69 -11.03 27.78
N ARG A 97 23.60 -11.85 28.32
CA ARG A 97 23.35 -12.61 29.56
C ARG A 97 22.86 -11.65 30.64
N LYS A 98 21.60 -11.80 31.09
CA LYS A 98 21.07 -11.00 32.20
C LYS A 98 21.95 -11.25 33.42
N LEU A 99 22.65 -10.20 33.88
CA LEU A 99 23.46 -10.28 35.10
C LEU A 99 22.50 -10.61 36.25
N LYS A 100 22.76 -11.70 37.00
CA LYS A 100 21.93 -12.05 38.16
C LYS A 100 21.95 -10.86 39.12
N SER A 101 20.78 -10.25 39.37
CA SER A 101 20.69 -9.12 40.29
C SER A 101 21.20 -9.59 41.66
N ARG A 102 22.25 -8.95 42.19
CA ARG A 102 22.66 -9.18 43.57
C ARG A 102 21.52 -8.68 44.45
N ARG A 103 20.83 -9.60 45.14
CA ARG A 103 19.78 -9.30 46.11
C ARG A 103 20.43 -8.49 47.25
N PHE A 104 20.27 -7.17 47.25
CA PHE A 104 20.70 -6.34 48.37
C PHE A 104 19.91 -6.77 49.62
N LYS A 105 20.61 -7.34 50.62
CA LYS A 105 20.03 -7.55 51.95
C LYS A 105 19.85 -6.17 52.59
N LEU A 106 18.63 -5.64 52.60
CA LEU A 106 18.27 -4.53 53.48
C LEU A 106 18.55 -4.97 54.92
N GLY A 107 19.43 -4.22 55.59
CA GLY A 107 19.86 -4.49 56.96
C GLY A 107 18.67 -4.49 57.91
N LYS A 108 18.62 -5.49 58.79
CA LYS A 108 17.74 -5.50 59.96
C LYS A 108 18.15 -4.34 60.86
N GLN A 109 17.32 -3.33 61.02
CA GLN A 109 17.44 -2.44 62.17
C GLN A 109 16.96 -3.21 63.40
N GLN A 110 17.88 -3.44 64.34
CA GLN A 110 17.54 -3.93 65.67
C GLN A 110 16.91 -2.75 66.43
N LYS A 111 15.65 -2.91 66.81
CA LYS A 111 15.03 -2.06 67.84
C LYS A 111 15.55 -2.54 69.19
N SER A 112 16.14 -1.63 69.96
CA SER A 112 16.06 -1.59 71.43
C SER A 112 16.24 -0.16 71.89
#